data_AF-A0A8J3VML6-F1
#
_entry.id   AF-A0A8J3VML6-F1
#
_cell.length_a   1.000
_cell.length_b   1.000
_cell.length_c   1.000
_cell.angle_alpha   90.00
_cell.angle_beta   90.00
_cell.angle_gamma   90.00
#
_symmetry.space_group_name_H-M   'P 1'
#
loop_
_entity.id
_entity.type
_entity.pdbx_description
1 polymer ?
#
loop_
_entity_poly.entity_id
_entity_poly.type
_entity_poly.pdbx_seq_one_letter_code
_entity_poly.pdbx_strand_id
1 'polypeptide(L)'
;MAIASPFAFGVEAWVNFLISVLALVLMLWALIHVATQRPDAFAAIGGLQKHHWLGLLGALFALALIFFLFAGGFPLIEYIGIAASAFYLLDTRRGLKDVTEGRW
;
A
#
# COMPACT_ATOMS: atom_id res chain seq x y z
N MET A 1 -10.61 -31.40 -17.28
CA MET A 1 -9.83 -30.21 -16.87
C MET A 1 -9.23 -29.59 -18.12
N ALA A 2 -9.59 -28.36 -18.47
CA ALA A 2 -8.96 -27.69 -19.60
C ALA A 2 -7.51 -27.37 -19.22
N ILE A 3 -6.55 -27.95 -19.94
CA ILE A 3 -5.14 -27.65 -19.77
C ILE A 3 -4.95 -26.23 -20.34
N ALA A 4 -4.73 -25.25 -19.48
CA ALA A 4 -4.46 -23.89 -19.92
C ALA A 4 -3.22 -23.92 -20.84
N SER A 5 -3.27 -23.17 -21.94
CA SER A 5 -2.14 -23.13 -22.88
C SER A 5 -0.92 -22.50 -22.19
N PRO A 6 0.31 -22.90 -22.55
CA PRO A 6 1.54 -22.26 -22.06
C PRO A 6 1.54 -20.73 -22.19
N PHE A 7 0.86 -20.21 -23.22
CA PHE A 7 0.65 -18.78 -23.43
C PHE A 7 -0.17 -18.12 -22.30
N ALA A 8 -1.25 -18.77 -21.84
CA ALA A 8 -2.09 -18.24 -20.76
C ALA A 8 -1.30 -18.08 -19.45
N PHE A 9 -0.45 -19.05 -19.11
CA PHE A 9 0.43 -18.96 -17.94
C PHE A 9 1.45 -17.83 -18.05
N GLY A 10 1.98 -17.58 -19.25
CA GLY A 10 2.88 -16.46 -19.49
C GLY A 10 2.20 -15.10 -19.26
N VAL A 11 0.98 -14.92 -19.79
CA VAL A 11 0.20 -13.69 -19.58
C VAL A 11 -0.13 -13.49 -18.10
N GLU A 12 -0.60 -14.53 -17.42
CA GLU A 12 -0.92 -14.49 -15.99
C GLU A 12 0.30 -14.06 -15.15
N ALA A 13 1.47 -14.64 -15.42
CA ALA A 13 2.70 -14.30 -14.70
C ALA A 13 3.09 -12.81 -14.87
N TRP A 14 3.02 -12.28 -16.10
CA TRP A 14 3.32 -10.88 -16.36
C TRP A 14 2.31 -9.92 -15.73
N VAL A 15 1.02 -10.27 -15.78
CA VAL A 15 -0.04 -9.48 -15.14
C VAL A 15 0.18 -9.43 -13.64
N ASN A 16 0.37 -10.58 -12.99
CA ASN A 16 0.62 -10.65 -11.55
C ASN A 16 1.88 -9.86 -11.17
N PHE A 17 2.97 -10.00 -11.93
CA PHE A 17 4.20 -9.25 -11.70
C PHE A 17 3.98 -7.73 -11.76
N LEU A 18 3.28 -7.24 -12.79
CA LEU A 18 3.01 -5.81 -12.95
C LEU A 18 2.15 -5.27 -11.81
N ILE A 19 1.12 -6.02 -11.38
CA ILE A 19 0.28 -5.62 -10.25
C ILE A 19 1.11 -5.57 -8.96
N SER A 20 2.00 -6.54 -8.70
CA SER A 20 2.83 -6.55 -7.49
C SER A 20 3.79 -5.36 -7.46
N VAL A 21 4.40 -5.03 -8.59
CA VAL A 21 5.27 -3.85 -8.69
C VAL A 21 4.49 -2.57 -8.40
N LEU A 22 3.31 -2.40 -9.01
CA LEU A 22 2.46 -1.23 -8.75
C LEU A 22 1.98 -1.16 -7.31
N ALA A 23 1.66 -2.31 -6.70
CA ALA A 23 1.29 -2.44 -5.30
C ALA A 23 2.42 -1.94 -4.39
N LEU A 24 3.64 -2.44 -4.58
CA LEU A 24 4.80 -2.05 -3.80
C LEU A 24 5.10 -0.55 -3.92
N VAL A 25 4.98 0.02 -5.13
CA VAL A 25 5.15 1.47 -5.36
C VAL A 25 4.10 2.28 -4.58
N LEU A 26 2.82 1.89 -4.64
CA LEU A 26 1.74 2.57 -3.92
C LEU A 26 1.95 2.50 -2.39
N MET A 27 2.33 1.33 -1.89
CA MET A 27 2.60 1.10 -0.47
C MET A 27 3.80 1.91 0.02
N LEU A 28 4.88 1.91 -0.74
CA LEU A 28 6.07 2.70 -0.44
C LEU A 28 5.74 4.19 -0.43
N TRP A 29 4.95 4.67 -1.40
CA TRP A 29 4.54 6.07 -1.44
C TRP A 29 3.70 6.47 -0.22
N ALA A 30 2.73 5.65 0.17
CA ALA A 30 1.95 5.86 1.38
C ALA A 30 2.84 5.89 2.63
N LEU A 31 3.78 4.93 2.75
CA LEU A 31 4.70 4.84 3.89
C LEU A 31 5.62 6.05 3.99
N ILE A 32 6.23 6.48 2.87
CA ILE A 32 7.05 7.70 2.81
C ILE A 32 6.21 8.90 3.23
N HIS A 33 4.99 9.03 2.71
CA HIS A 33 4.12 10.13 3.08
C HIS A 33 3.88 10.15 4.59
N VAL A 34 3.42 9.05 5.22
CA VAL A 34 3.27 9.00 6.70
C VAL A 34 4.56 9.40 7.42
N ALA A 35 5.70 8.87 6.99
CA ALA A 35 6.98 9.13 7.66
C ALA A 35 7.32 10.63 7.65
N THR A 36 7.04 11.32 6.53
CA THR A 36 7.28 12.76 6.36
C THR A 36 6.27 13.68 7.04
N GLN A 37 5.07 13.21 7.37
CA GLN A 37 4.04 14.04 7.99
C GLN A 37 4.31 14.29 9.48
N ARG A 38 4.01 15.49 9.96
CA ARG A 38 4.22 15.83 11.38
C ARG A 38 3.21 15.09 12.29
N PRO A 39 3.61 14.59 13.46
CA PRO A 39 2.75 13.78 14.33
C PRO A 39 1.59 14.58 14.96
N ASP A 40 1.75 15.89 15.18
CA ASP A 40 0.73 16.79 15.70
C ASP A 40 -0.49 16.90 14.76
N ALA A 41 -0.28 16.87 13.45
CA ALA A 41 -1.36 16.90 12.47
C ALA A 41 -2.28 15.66 12.57
N PHE A 42 -1.74 14.48 12.95
CA PHE A 42 -2.54 13.27 13.14
C PHE A 42 -3.47 13.36 14.37
N ALA A 43 -3.06 14.10 15.40
CA ALA A 43 -3.92 14.33 16.56
C ALA A 43 -5.10 15.25 16.22
N ALA A 44 -4.91 16.20 15.31
CA ALA A 44 -5.93 17.17 14.91
C ALA A 44 -7.03 16.58 13.99
N ILE A 45 -6.72 15.56 13.17
CA ILE A 45 -7.72 14.91 12.30
C ILE A 45 -8.66 13.94 13.04
N GLY A 46 -8.35 13.54 14.28
CA GLY A 46 -9.19 12.65 15.10
C GLY A 46 -9.23 11.18 14.66
N GLY A 47 -8.29 10.74 13.82
CA GLY A 47 -8.20 9.37 13.29
C GLY A 47 -7.09 8.51 13.93
N LEU A 48 -6.64 7.49 13.18
CA LEU A 48 -5.47 6.68 13.55
C LEU A 48 -4.21 7.55 13.69
N GLN A 49 -3.50 7.37 14.81
CA GLN A 49 -2.25 8.09 15.10
C GLN A 49 -1.10 7.70 14.17
N LYS A 50 -0.11 8.59 13.99
CA LYS A 50 1.05 8.38 13.11
C LYS A 50 1.74 7.03 13.31
N HIS A 51 1.96 6.62 14.57
CA HIS A 51 2.67 5.37 14.88
C HIS A 51 1.88 4.14 14.43
N HIS A 52 0.55 4.16 14.52
CA HIS A 52 -0.29 3.07 14.00
C HIS A 52 -0.20 2.98 12.48
N TRP A 53 -0.20 4.12 11.77
CA TRP A 53 -0.02 4.13 10.32
C TRP A 53 1.35 3.64 9.89
N LEU A 54 2.42 4.07 10.56
CA LEU A 54 3.78 3.59 10.29
C LEU A 54 3.91 2.09 10.55
N GLY A 55 3.35 1.60 11.65
CA GLY A 55 3.35 0.17 11.98
C GLY A 55 2.59 -0.65 10.95
N LEU A 56 1.37 -0.24 10.61
CA LEU A 56 0.51 -0.95 9.65
C LEU A 56 1.11 -0.96 8.25
N LEU A 57 1.41 0.21 7.67
CA LEU A 57 1.93 0.31 6.31
C LEU A 57 3.35 -0.25 6.20
N GLY A 58 4.17 -0.06 7.24
CA GLY A 58 5.53 -0.61 7.30
C GLY A 58 5.52 -2.13 7.33
N ALA A 59 4.68 -2.74 8.18
CA ALA A 59 4.56 -4.20 8.25
C ALA A 59 4.02 -4.80 6.95
N LEU A 60 2.97 -4.18 6.38
CA LEU A 60 2.40 -4.63 5.11
C LEU A 60 3.42 -4.51 3.97
N PHE A 61 4.15 -3.39 3.87
CA PHE A 61 5.18 -3.20 2.85
C PHE A 61 6.33 -4.18 2.98
N ALA A 62 6.84 -4.39 4.19
CA ALA A 62 7.91 -5.35 4.44
C ALA A 62 7.47 -6.77 4.06
N LEU A 63 6.26 -7.16 4.46
CA LEU A 63 5.75 -8.51 4.16
C LEU A 63 5.49 -8.69 2.67
N ALA A 64 4.86 -7.72 1.99
CA ALA A 64 4.69 -7.73 0.55
C ALA A 64 6.03 -7.83 -0.20
N LEU A 65 7.04 -7.06 0.22
CA LEU A 65 8.38 -7.09 -0.37
C LEU A 65 9.05 -8.46 -0.21
N ILE A 66 8.92 -9.09 0.96
CA ILE A 66 9.43 -10.45 1.20
C ILE A 66 8.76 -11.45 0.25
N PHE A 67 7.43 -11.42 0.12
CA PHE A 67 6.74 -12.33 -0.79
C PHE A 67 7.11 -12.09 -2.26
N PHE A 68 7.20 -10.84 -2.69
CA PHE A 68 7.62 -10.48 -4.03
C PHE A 68 9.01 -11.02 -4.38
N LEU A 69 9.97 -10.93 -3.45
CA LEU A 69 11.35 -11.36 -3.68
C LEU A 69 11.55 -12.88 -3.60
N PHE A 70 10.80 -13.58 -2.74
CA PHE A 70 11.11 -14.97 -2.39
C PHE A 70 10.02 -15.99 -2.75
N ALA A 71 8.77 -15.58 -2.94
CA ALA A 71 7.66 -16.52 -3.12
C ALA A 71 7.07 -16.54 -4.55
N GLY A 72 7.43 -15.59 -5.41
CA GLY A 72 7.03 -15.57 -6.83
C GLY A 72 5.52 -15.54 -7.09
N GLY A 73 4.72 -15.16 -6.09
CA GLY A 73 3.26 -15.15 -6.15
C GLY A 73 2.67 -13.85 -5.62
N PHE A 74 1.37 -13.65 -5.88
CA PHE A 74 0.58 -12.50 -5.46
C PHE A 74 -0.25 -12.86 -4.21
N PRO A 75 0.30 -12.81 -2.99
CA PRO A 75 -0.37 -13.26 -1.77
C PRO A 75 -1.52 -12.33 -1.35
N LEU A 76 -2.43 -12.85 -0.52
CA LEU A 76 -3.54 -12.07 0.07
C LEU A 76 -3.06 -10.76 0.74
N ILE A 77 -1.85 -10.78 1.30
CA ILE A 77 -1.27 -9.62 1.99
C ILE A 77 -1.02 -8.43 1.06
N GLU A 78 -0.70 -8.67 -0.21
CA GLU A 78 -0.51 -7.57 -1.18
C GLU A 78 -1.83 -6.83 -1.40
N TYR A 79 -2.95 -7.53 -1.51
CA TYR A 79 -4.27 -6.89 -1.62
C TYR A 79 -4.62 -6.05 -0.38
N ILE A 80 -4.32 -6.57 0.82
CA ILE A 80 -4.52 -5.83 2.08
C ILE A 80 -3.62 -4.58 2.10
N GLY A 81 -2.37 -4.74 1.67
CA GLY A 81 -1.39 -3.67 1.54
C GLY A 81 -1.86 -2.54 0.63
N ILE A 82 -2.35 -2.89 -0.57
CA ILE A 82 -2.92 -1.94 -1.53
C ILE A 82 -4.12 -1.23 -0.94
N ALA A 83 -5.07 -1.98 -0.34
CA ALA A 83 -6.27 -1.40 0.24
C ALA A 83 -5.95 -0.40 1.37
N ALA A 84 -5.06 -0.78 2.29
CA ALA A 84 -4.61 0.09 3.38
C ALA A 84 -3.89 1.35 2.86
N SER A 85 -3.06 1.20 1.83
CA SER A 85 -2.32 2.32 1.22
C SER A 85 -3.25 3.27 0.46
N ALA A 86 -4.20 2.72 -0.29
CA ALA A 86 -5.22 3.50 -0.99
C ALA A 86 -6.10 4.26 0.00
N PHE A 87 -6.57 3.59 1.06
CA PHE A 87 -7.35 4.23 2.12
C PHE A 87 -6.55 5.37 2.76
N TYR A 88 -5.29 5.14 3.13
CA TYR A 88 -4.44 6.20 3.69
C TYR A 88 -4.26 7.39 2.73
N LEU A 89 -3.95 7.14 1.46
CA LEU A 89 -3.68 8.19 0.47
C LEU A 89 -4.94 8.99 0.08
N LEU A 90 -6.11 8.36 0.15
CA LEU A 90 -7.37 8.97 -0.23
C LEU A 90 -8.09 9.64 0.94
N ASP A 91 -8.01 9.07 2.14
CA ASP A 91 -8.70 9.58 3.33
C ASP A 91 -7.74 10.38 4.21
N THR A 92 -6.84 9.69 4.91
CA THR A 92 -5.92 10.30 5.90
C THR A 92 -5.06 11.41 5.31
N ARG A 93 -4.46 11.20 4.13
CA ARG A 93 -3.64 12.23 3.48
C ARG A 93 -4.45 13.49 3.16
N ARG A 94 -5.72 13.35 2.75
CA ARG A 94 -6.58 14.52 2.51
C ARG A 94 -6.89 15.23 3.81
N GLY A 95 -7.26 14.49 4.86
CA GLY A 95 -7.48 15.09 6.19
C GLY A 95 -6.25 15.83 6.73
N LEU A 96 -5.04 15.27 6.57
CA LEU A 96 -3.80 15.93 6.97
C LEU A 96 -3.53 17.21 6.17
N LYS A 97 -3.85 17.19 4.86
CA LYS A 97 -3.75 18.36 4.00
C LYS A 97 -4.71 19.46 4.45
N ASP A 98 -5.97 19.11 4.73
CA ASP A 98 -7.00 20.06 5.17
C ASP A 98 -6.63 20.75 6.49
N VAL A 99 -5.99 20.02 7.41
CA VAL A 99 -5.51 20.59 8.69
C VAL A 99 -4.29 21.50 8.51
N THR A 100 -3.39 21.14 7.58
CA THR A 100 -2.11 21.85 7.42
C THR A 100 -2.24 23.10 6.54
N GLU A 101 -3.03 23.02 5.47
CA GLU A 101 -3.18 24.06 4.45
C GLU A 101 -4.51 24.83 4.56
N GLY A 102 -5.46 24.34 5.37
CA GLY A 102 -6.83 24.85 5.44
C GLY A 102 -7.79 24.14 4.48
N ARG A 103 -9.10 24.20 4.79
CA ARG A 103 -10.15 23.60 3.94
C ARG A 103 -10.50 24.57 2.80
N TRP A 104 -10.30 24.14 1.56
CA TRP A 104 -10.95 24.71 0.36
C TRP A 104 -12.16 23.87 -0.05
#